data_AF-A0A534IJN9-F1
#
_entry.id   AF-A0A534IJN9-F1
#
_cell.length_a   1.000
_cell.length_b   1.000
_cell.length_c   1.000
_cell.angle_alpha   90.00
_cell.angle_beta   90.00
_cell.angle_gamma   90.00
#
_symmetry.space_group_name_H-M   'P 1'
#
loop_
_entity.id
_entity.type
_entity.pdbx_description
1 polymer ?
#
loop_
_entity_poly.entity_id
_entity_poly.type
_entity_poly.pdbx_seq_one_letter_code
_entity_poly.pdbx_strand_id
1 'polypeptide(L)'
;MASTSIFRELRLEFSAMCFIAGIILTTFAIDHYFVGQANLPGVLKDIDRYLGEWNVFLIVLGPLLLTIGGYYFFDTIRKRREFDRLLEADSKAKFVRNQDRIEKLAWLLGKDYYRRSEEEKVEFNLK
;
A
#
# COMPACT_ATOMS: atom_id res chain seq x y z
N MET A 1 -5.53 -7.20 -23.47
CA MET A 1 -6.04 -7.19 -22.09
C MET A 1 -4.97 -7.53 -21.03
N ALA A 2 -3.68 -7.21 -21.24
CA ALA A 2 -2.61 -7.48 -20.25
C ALA A 2 -2.25 -6.25 -19.38
N SER A 3 -2.49 -5.03 -19.88
CA SER A 3 -2.06 -3.80 -19.20
C SER A 3 -2.79 -3.57 -17.86
N THR A 4 -4.09 -3.87 -17.78
CA THR A 4 -4.92 -3.63 -16.58
C THR A 4 -4.67 -4.58 -15.41
N SER A 5 -3.99 -5.72 -15.62
CA SER A 5 -3.62 -6.62 -14.51
C SER A 5 -2.33 -6.14 -13.83
N ILE A 6 -1.35 -5.70 -14.62
CA ILE A 6 -0.06 -5.19 -14.12
C ILE A 6 -0.28 -3.98 -13.21
N PHE A 7 -1.13 -3.02 -13.62
CA PHE A 7 -1.45 -1.85 -12.79
C PHE A 7 -2.14 -2.18 -11.46
N ARG A 8 -2.89 -3.29 -11.37
CA ARG A 8 -3.54 -3.73 -10.11
C ARG A 8 -2.54 -4.38 -9.16
N GLU A 9 -1.61 -5.13 -9.71
CA GLU A 9 -0.54 -5.81 -8.97
C GLU A 9 0.48 -4.80 -8.43
N LEU A 10 0.91 -3.85 -9.28
CA LEU A 10 1.80 -2.76 -8.90
C LEU A 10 1.15 -1.71 -8.00
N ARG A 11 -0.19 -1.67 -7.86
CA ARG A 11 -0.86 -0.66 -7.02
C ARG A 11 -0.37 -0.71 -5.57
N LEU A 12 -0.09 -1.90 -5.05
CA LEU A 12 0.43 -2.06 -3.69
C LEU A 12 1.87 -1.56 -3.58
N GLU A 13 2.71 -1.88 -4.55
CA GLU A 13 4.10 -1.41 -4.61
C GLU A 13 4.16 0.11 -4.77
N PHE A 14 3.39 0.69 -5.69
CA PHE A 14 3.27 2.14 -5.87
C PHE A 14 2.75 2.82 -4.60
N SER A 15 1.72 2.28 -3.95
CA SER A 15 1.20 2.84 -2.72
C SER A 15 2.22 2.77 -1.58
N ALA A 16 3.00 1.67 -1.50
CA ALA A 16 4.07 1.52 -0.53
C ALA A 16 5.22 2.51 -0.81
N MET A 17 5.60 2.69 -2.07
CA MET A 17 6.60 3.67 -2.49
C MET A 17 6.16 5.09 -2.13
N CYS A 18 4.91 5.46 -2.44
CA CYS A 18 4.35 6.76 -2.06
C CYS A 18 4.30 6.95 -0.54
N PHE A 19 3.96 5.90 0.21
CA PHE A 19 3.92 5.95 1.67
C PHE A 19 5.32 6.14 2.27
N ILE A 20 6.31 5.36 1.82
CA ILE A 20 7.71 5.47 2.26
C ILE A 20 8.28 6.84 1.88
N ALA A 21 8.03 7.30 0.66
CA ALA A 21 8.44 8.63 0.23
C ALA A 21 7.80 9.72 1.12
N GLY A 22 6.50 9.61 1.41
CA GLY A 22 5.81 10.51 2.33
C GLY A 22 6.45 10.55 3.74
N ILE A 23 6.84 9.39 4.28
CA ILE A 23 7.57 9.30 5.57
C ILE A 23 8.88 10.08 5.49
N ILE A 24 9.71 9.79 4.48
CA ILE A 24 11.01 10.44 4.32
C ILE A 24 10.87 11.96 4.21
N LEU A 25 9.97 12.45 3.36
CA LEU A 25 9.74 13.88 3.17
C LEU A 25 9.22 14.56 4.44
N THR A 26 8.35 13.87 5.20
CA THR A 26 7.82 14.40 6.46
C THR A 26 8.92 14.47 7.53
N THR A 27 9.81 13.47 7.60
CA THR A 27 10.96 13.50 8.51
C THR A 27 11.88 14.68 8.22
N PHE A 28 12.23 14.91 6.94
CA PHE A 28 13.05 16.07 6.56
C PHE A 28 12.37 17.41 6.90
N ALA A 29 11.05 17.50 6.70
CA ALA A 29 10.30 18.69 7.09
C ALA A 29 10.36 18.93 8.61
N ILE A 30 10.20 17.87 9.42
CA ILE A 30 10.30 17.95 10.88
C ILE A 30 11.70 18.36 11.31
N ASP A 31 12.74 17.76 10.74
CA ASP A 31 14.14 18.06 11.06
C ASP A 31 14.48 19.54 10.84
N HIS A 32 14.02 20.11 9.73
CA HIS A 32 14.23 21.52 9.43
C HIS A 32 13.48 22.47 10.37
N TYR A 33 12.18 22.24 10.58
CA TYR A 33 11.30 23.19 11.29
C TYR A 33 11.28 23.01 12.81
N PHE A 34 11.43 21.79 13.32
CA PHE A 34 11.36 21.49 14.76
C PHE A 34 12.73 21.31 15.42
N VAL A 35 13.69 20.66 14.76
CA VAL A 35 15.02 20.37 15.34
C VAL A 35 16.01 21.51 15.10
N GLY A 36 15.93 22.10 13.91
CA GLY A 36 16.74 23.23 13.47
C GLY A 36 18.19 22.84 13.11
N GLN A 37 18.79 23.59 12.19
CA GLN A 37 20.14 23.32 11.65
C GLN A 37 21.27 23.23 12.69
N ALA A 38 21.05 23.71 13.91
CA ALA A 38 22.05 23.67 14.98
C ALA A 38 22.24 22.28 15.59
N ASN A 39 21.19 21.44 15.59
CA ASN A 39 21.18 20.14 16.26
C ASN A 39 21.30 18.94 15.29
N LEU A 40 21.43 19.20 13.99
CA LEU A 40 21.51 18.15 12.97
C LEU A 40 22.96 17.64 12.78
N PRO A 41 23.16 16.31 12.62
CA PRO A 41 24.43 15.72 12.20
C PRO A 41 24.93 16.33 10.89
N GLY A 42 26.26 16.39 10.69
CA GLY A 42 26.88 17.10 9.55
C GLY A 42 26.28 16.77 8.18
N VAL A 43 26.05 15.50 7.88
CA VAL A 43 25.45 15.07 6.59
C VAL A 43 24.02 15.59 6.42
N LEU A 44 23.19 15.54 7.47
CA LEU A 44 21.82 16.04 7.41
C LEU A 44 21.78 17.56 7.33
N LYS A 45 22.73 18.24 7.94
CA LYS A 45 22.87 19.70 7.88
C LYS A 45 23.22 20.20 6.48
N ASP A 46 24.08 19.48 5.76
CA ASP A 46 24.44 19.82 4.37
C ASP A 46 23.25 19.62 3.42
N ILE A 47 22.49 18.52 3.62
CA ILE A 47 21.25 18.25 2.88
C ILE A 47 20.19 19.33 3.17
N ASP A 48 20.01 19.68 4.44
CA ASP A 48 19.06 20.70 4.86
C ASP A 48 19.40 22.08 4.29
N ARG A 49 20.69 22.45 4.26
CA ARG A 49 21.15 23.70 3.64
C ARG A 49 20.92 23.72 2.13
N TYR A 50 21.08 22.59 1.45
CA TYR A 50 20.79 22.48 0.02
C TYR A 50 19.30 22.57 -0.28
N LEU A 51 18.46 21.96 0.57
CA LEU A 51 17.01 22.00 0.44
C LEU A 51 16.44 23.39 0.77
N GLY A 52 16.99 24.08 1.78
CA GLY A 52 16.73 25.50 2.04
C GLY A 52 15.25 25.89 1.90
N GLU A 53 14.95 26.83 1.00
CA GLU A 53 13.60 27.33 0.74
C GLU A 53 12.63 26.28 0.17
N TRP A 54 13.13 25.23 -0.48
CA TRP A 54 12.28 24.15 -1.01
C TRP A 54 11.61 23.33 0.10
N ASN A 55 12.11 23.43 1.33
CA ASN A 55 11.56 22.72 2.47
C ASN A 55 10.13 23.17 2.85
N VAL A 56 9.71 24.38 2.43
CA VAL A 56 8.30 24.82 2.51
C VAL A 56 7.36 23.86 1.78
N PHE A 57 7.79 23.27 0.66
CA PHE A 57 6.95 22.29 -0.02
C PHE A 57 6.90 20.95 0.71
N LEU A 58 7.95 20.60 1.47
CA LEU A 58 8.04 19.33 2.20
C LEU A 58 7.07 19.27 3.37
N ILE A 59 6.80 20.39 4.05
CA ILE A 59 5.82 20.42 5.15
C ILE A 59 4.38 20.20 4.69
N VAL A 60 4.08 20.50 3.42
CA VAL A 60 2.74 20.30 2.83
C VAL A 60 2.68 18.96 2.09
N LEU A 61 3.65 18.68 1.21
CA LEU A 61 3.66 17.48 0.38
C LEU A 61 3.97 16.20 1.17
N GLY A 62 4.83 16.27 2.19
CA GLY A 62 5.19 15.12 3.00
C GLY A 62 3.97 14.49 3.70
N PRO A 63 3.25 15.24 4.56
CA PRO A 63 2.05 14.75 5.22
C PRO A 63 0.94 14.34 4.23
N LEU A 64 0.81 15.05 3.11
CA LEU A 64 -0.19 14.73 2.08
C LEU A 64 0.12 13.39 1.39
N LEU A 65 1.35 13.17 0.95
CA LEU A 65 1.79 11.88 0.40
C LEU A 65 1.72 10.75 1.43
N LEU A 66 2.08 11.04 2.69
CA LEU A 66 2.04 10.07 3.78
C LEU A 66 0.61 9.63 4.08
N THR A 67 -0.34 10.56 4.16
CA THR A 67 -1.75 10.25 4.42
C THR A 67 -2.40 9.52 3.25
N ILE A 68 -2.22 10.00 2.01
CA ILE A 68 -2.76 9.34 0.81
C ILE A 68 -2.13 7.97 0.63
N GLY A 69 -0.79 7.89 0.63
CA GLY A 69 -0.05 6.65 0.46
C GLY A 69 -0.36 5.64 1.57
N GLY A 70 -0.45 6.10 2.82
CA GLY A 70 -0.77 5.28 3.97
C GLY A 70 -2.21 4.75 3.93
N TYR A 71 -3.17 5.59 3.54
CA TYR A 71 -4.56 5.19 3.37
C TYR A 71 -4.72 4.07 2.34
N TYR A 72 -4.17 4.26 1.14
CA TYR A 72 -4.25 3.24 0.08
C TYR A 72 -3.46 1.98 0.40
N PHE A 73 -2.33 2.10 1.10
CA PHE A 73 -1.51 0.97 1.51
C PHE A 73 -2.26 0.11 2.53
N PHE A 74 -2.84 0.74 3.55
CA PHE A 74 -3.59 0.05 4.59
C PHE A 74 -4.88 -0.58 4.05
N ASP A 75 -5.62 0.13 3.20
CA ASP A 75 -6.81 -0.41 2.53
C ASP A 75 -6.48 -1.66 1.70
N THR A 76 -5.35 -1.63 0.98
CA THR A 76 -4.92 -2.78 0.17
C THR A 76 -4.49 -3.97 1.03
N ILE A 77 -3.76 -3.74 2.13
CA ILE A 77 -3.40 -4.80 3.09
C ILE A 77 -4.64 -5.42 3.71
N ARG A 78 -5.62 -4.59 4.09
CA ARG A 78 -6.88 -5.07 4.67
C ARG A 78 -7.62 -5.99 3.71
N LYS A 79 -7.73 -5.61 2.43
CA LYS A 79 -8.37 -6.43 1.39
C LYS A 79 -7.64 -7.75 1.14
N ARG A 80 -6.29 -7.75 1.15
CA ARG A 80 -5.48 -8.98 1.04
C ARG A 80 -5.75 -9.93 2.21
N ARG A 81 -5.66 -9.43 3.44
CA ARG A 81 -5.93 -10.23 4.65
C ARG A 81 -7.36 -10.76 4.70
N GLU A 82 -8.33 -9.98 4.22
CA GLU A 82 -9.72 -10.42 4.12
C GLU A 82 -9.87 -11.55 3.10
N PHE A 83 -9.22 -11.42 1.93
CA PHE A 83 -9.21 -12.48 0.93
C PHE A 83 -8.59 -13.77 1.46
N ASP A 84 -7.39 -13.72 2.03
CA ASP A 84 -6.70 -14.91 2.54
C ASP A 84 -7.53 -15.59 3.64
N ARG A 85 -8.15 -14.83 4.55
CA ARG A 85 -9.05 -15.37 5.59
C ARG A 85 -10.29 -16.06 5.02
N LEU A 86 -10.83 -15.56 3.92
CA LEU A 86 -12.01 -16.14 3.27
C LEU A 86 -11.63 -17.37 2.44
N LEU A 87 -10.42 -17.41 1.89
CA LEU A 87 -9.87 -18.53 1.14
C LEU A 87 -9.53 -19.70 2.07
N GLU A 88 -8.87 -19.43 3.21
CA GLU A 88 -8.52 -20.42 4.26
C GLU A 88 -9.73 -20.97 5.05
N ALA A 89 -10.96 -20.81 4.55
CA ALA A 89 -12.13 -21.30 5.25
C ALA A 89 -12.17 -22.84 5.24
N ASP A 90 -12.01 -23.47 6.42
CA ASP A 90 -12.05 -24.93 6.68
C ASP A 90 -13.27 -25.72 6.14
N SER A 91 -14.25 -25.07 5.51
CA SER A 91 -15.50 -25.71 5.09
C SER A 91 -16.04 -25.16 3.78
N LYS A 92 -16.35 -26.05 2.84
CA LYS A 92 -17.06 -25.79 1.58
C LYS A 92 -18.29 -24.90 1.73
N ALA A 93 -19.07 -25.09 2.80
CA ALA A 93 -20.27 -24.28 3.06
C ALA A 93 -19.94 -22.81 3.36
N LYS A 94 -18.83 -22.56 4.07
CA LYS A 94 -18.35 -21.18 4.34
C LYS A 94 -17.76 -20.56 3.08
N PHE A 95 -17.08 -21.33 2.24
CA PHE A 95 -16.54 -20.87 0.97
C PHE A 95 -17.67 -20.42 0.02
N VAL A 96 -18.66 -21.29 -0.23
CA VAL A 96 -19.81 -20.99 -1.12
C VAL A 96 -20.59 -19.77 -0.64
N ARG A 97 -20.82 -19.65 0.69
CA ARG A 97 -21.55 -18.49 1.25
C ARG A 97 -20.84 -17.16 0.99
N ASN A 98 -19.51 -17.16 0.88
CA ASN A 98 -18.70 -15.96 0.67
C ASN A 98 -18.14 -15.85 -0.75
N GLN A 99 -18.55 -16.73 -1.68
CA GLN A 99 -17.95 -16.84 -3.01
C GLN A 99 -17.97 -15.51 -3.77
N ASP A 100 -19.11 -14.80 -3.80
CA ASP A 100 -19.22 -13.48 -4.44
C ASP A 100 -18.20 -12.47 -3.89
N ARG A 101 -17.91 -12.54 -2.59
CA ARG A 101 -16.97 -11.64 -1.93
C ARG A 101 -15.53 -12.02 -2.24
N ILE A 102 -15.23 -13.31 -2.30
CA ILE A 102 -13.92 -13.85 -2.72
C ILE A 102 -13.63 -13.42 -4.16
N GLU A 103 -14.58 -13.62 -5.08
CA GLU A 103 -14.44 -13.23 -6.48
C GLU A 103 -14.26 -11.71 -6.66
N LYS A 104 -15.05 -10.92 -5.91
CA LYS A 104 -14.91 -9.45 -5.92
C LYS A 104 -13.54 -9.01 -5.41
N LEU A 105 -13.05 -9.62 -4.33
CA LEU A 105 -11.72 -9.33 -3.77
C LEU A 105 -10.60 -9.78 -4.71
N ALA A 106 -10.72 -10.98 -5.30
CA ALA A 106 -9.81 -11.48 -6.33
C ALA A 106 -9.70 -10.49 -7.50
N TRP A 107 -10.84 -10.04 -8.03
CA TRP A 107 -10.87 -9.08 -9.13
C TRP A 107 -10.23 -7.72 -8.77
N LEU A 108 -10.41 -7.28 -7.52
CA LEU A 108 -9.83 -6.03 -7.00
C LEU A 108 -8.33 -6.12 -6.72
N LEU A 109 -7.82 -7.31 -6.38
CA LEU A 109 -6.44 -7.56 -5.95
C LEU A 109 -5.53 -7.92 -7.12
N GLY A 110 -6.01 -8.68 -8.11
CA GLY A 110 -5.21 -9.00 -9.29
C GLY A 110 -5.42 -10.43 -9.80
N LYS A 111 -4.63 -10.80 -10.80
CA LYS A 111 -4.76 -12.08 -11.51
C LYS A 111 -4.32 -13.27 -10.66
N ASP A 112 -3.29 -13.09 -9.83
CA ASP A 112 -2.79 -14.16 -8.96
C ASP A 112 -3.83 -14.55 -7.89
N TYR A 113 -4.54 -13.57 -7.33
CA TYR A 113 -5.63 -13.82 -6.39
C TYR A 113 -6.83 -14.51 -7.05
N TYR A 114 -7.14 -14.14 -8.30
CA TYR A 114 -8.13 -14.85 -9.10
C TYR A 114 -7.75 -16.32 -9.33
N ARG A 115 -6.49 -16.58 -9.70
CA ARG A 115 -6.01 -17.96 -9.88
C ARG A 115 -6.15 -18.78 -8.59
N ARG A 116 -5.74 -18.21 -7.44
CA ARG A 116 -5.89 -18.87 -6.13
C ARG A 116 -7.35 -19.18 -5.79
N SER A 117 -8.29 -18.28 -6.09
CA SER A 117 -9.72 -18.56 -5.86
C SER A 117 -10.28 -19.66 -6.77
N GLU A 118 -9.76 -19.79 -8.00
CA GLU A 118 -10.18 -20.84 -8.93
C GLU A 118 -9.59 -22.21 -8.54
N GLU A 119 -8.34 -22.25 -8.10
CA GLU A 119 -7.69 -23.46 -7.56
C GLU A 119 -8.50 -24.02 -6.38
N GLU A 120 -8.92 -23.16 -5.44
CA GLU A 120 -9.73 -23.55 -4.29
C GLU A 120 -11.14 -24.06 -4.69
N LYS A 121 -11.76 -23.47 -5.72
CA LYS A 121 -13.04 -23.96 -6.26
C LYS A 121 -12.93 -25.38 -6.80
N VAL A 122 -11.81 -25.69 -7.47
CA VAL A 122 -11.54 -27.03 -8.00
C VAL A 122 -11.37 -28.02 -6.86
N GLU A 123 -10.64 -27.67 -5.79
CA GLU A 123 -10.49 -28.53 -4.60
C GLU A 123 -11.85 -28.87 -3.96
N PHE A 124 -12.73 -27.88 -3.84
CA PHE A 124 -14.08 -28.10 -3.32
C PHE A 124 -15.05 -28.77 -4.30
N ASN A 125 -14.61 -29.16 -5.51
CA ASN A 125 -15.48 -29.68 -6.58
C ASN A 125 -16.68 -28.75 -6.85
N LEU A 126 -16.43 -27.45 -6.94
CA LEU A 126 -17.40 -26.45 -7.37
C LEU A 126 -17.18 -26.19 -8.88
N LYS A 127 -18.27 -26.05 -9.64
CA LYS A 127 -18.24 -25.75 -11.08
C LYS A 127 -18.15 -24.25 -11.34
#